data_AF-A0A453M6S7-F1
#
_entry.id   AF-A0A453M6S7-F1
#
_cell.length_a   1.000
_cell.length_b   1.000
_cell.length_c   1.000
_cell.angle_alpha   90.00
_cell.angle_beta   90.00
_cell.angle_gamma   90.00
#
_symmetry.space_group_name_H-M   'P 1'
#
loop_
_entity.id
_entity.type
_entity.pdbx_description
1 polymer ?
#
loop_
_entity_poly.entity_id
_entity_poly.type
_entity_poly.pdbx_seq_one_letter_code
_entity_poly.pdbx_strand_id
1 'polypeptide(L)'
;MSKSMSAIKDEPEGAIDPSRVLEKAFTGTKARGSSTACIITLKEQGLHAVNLGDSGFIVVRDGRTVLKSPSQQHDFNFTYQLESGGGSDLPSSADVFHYSVAPGDVIIAGTDGLFDNLYDNEITAVVVEALRSGLGAQGTAQKIAALARERAEDKHRQSPFAAAAQEAGYRYYGGKLDDITVVVSYVTSASAV
;
A
#
# COMPACT_ATOMS: atom_id res chain seq x y z
N MET A 1 10.49 11.95 3.56
CA MET A 1 11.13 10.95 2.67
C MET A 1 12.62 11.15 2.39
N SER A 2 13.34 12.16 2.93
CA SER A 2 14.78 12.31 2.60
C SER A 2 15.66 11.14 3.08
N LYS A 3 15.28 10.50 4.20
CA LYS A 3 16.03 9.38 4.79
C LYS A 3 15.89 8.08 4.00
N SER A 4 14.70 7.77 3.48
CA SER A 4 14.52 6.62 2.57
C SER A 4 15.26 6.82 1.24
N MET A 5 15.24 8.03 0.67
CA MET A 5 16.03 8.33 -0.54
C MET A 5 17.53 8.20 -0.31
N SER A 6 18.04 8.59 0.86
CA SER A 6 19.44 8.36 1.23
C SER A 6 19.74 6.87 1.39
N ALA A 7 18.88 6.14 2.09
CA ALA A 7 19.04 4.70 2.32
C ALA A 7 19.05 3.92 0.99
N ILE A 8 18.22 4.30 0.02
CA ILE A 8 18.22 3.72 -1.33
C ILE A 8 19.57 3.93 -2.04
N LYS A 9 20.18 5.11 -1.91
CA LYS A 9 21.50 5.40 -2.52
C LYS A 9 22.64 4.60 -1.89
N ASP A 10 22.46 4.14 -0.66
CA ASP A 10 23.43 3.29 0.05
C ASP A 10 23.24 1.79 -0.25
N GLU A 11 22.23 1.42 -1.05
CA GLU A 11 22.02 0.06 -1.52
C GLU A 11 22.73 -0.18 -2.86
N PRO A 12 23.22 -1.41 -3.13
CA PRO A 12 23.80 -1.72 -4.44
C PRO A 12 22.76 -1.57 -5.55
N GLU A 13 23.20 -1.03 -6.69
CA GLU A 13 22.35 -0.85 -7.87
C GLU A 13 21.74 -2.19 -8.32
N GLY A 14 20.44 -2.19 -8.62
CA GLY A 14 19.68 -3.40 -8.96
C GLY A 14 19.37 -4.34 -7.80
N ALA A 15 19.89 -4.08 -6.58
CA ALA A 15 19.77 -4.99 -5.44
C ALA A 15 19.09 -4.38 -4.21
N ILE A 16 18.35 -3.27 -4.35
CA ILE A 16 17.69 -2.56 -3.24
C ILE A 16 16.90 -3.54 -2.36
N ASP A 17 17.26 -3.63 -1.08
CA ASP A 17 16.51 -4.40 -0.09
C ASP A 17 15.56 -3.46 0.67
N PRO A 18 14.23 -3.59 0.50
CA PRO A 18 13.26 -2.72 1.13
C PRO A 18 13.33 -2.75 2.66
N SER A 19 13.66 -3.88 3.29
CA SER A 19 13.80 -4.01 4.75
C SER A 19 15.00 -3.22 5.26
N ARG A 20 16.14 -3.29 4.55
CA ARG A 20 17.31 -2.46 4.86
C ARG A 20 17.04 -0.97 4.65
N VAL A 21 16.30 -0.62 3.60
CA VAL A 21 15.88 0.77 3.36
C VAL A 21 15.01 1.26 4.51
N LEU A 22 14.05 0.44 4.98
CA LEU A 22 13.20 0.78 6.12
C LEU A 22 14.01 1.01 7.39
N GLU A 23 14.90 0.07 7.74
CA GLU A 23 15.76 0.13 8.93
C GLU A 23 16.65 1.39 8.95
N LYS A 24 17.33 1.67 7.83
CA LYS A 24 18.19 2.85 7.68
C LYS A 24 17.38 4.14 7.73
N ALA A 25 16.22 4.18 7.05
CA ALA A 25 15.35 5.34 7.03
C ALA A 25 14.79 5.65 8.42
N PHE A 26 14.35 4.62 9.15
CA PHE A 26 13.89 4.72 10.54
C PHE A 26 14.99 5.27 11.45
N THR A 27 16.17 4.63 11.46
CA THR A 27 17.31 5.04 12.30
C THR A 27 17.73 6.50 12.05
N GLY A 28 17.71 6.90 10.78
CA GLY A 28 18.06 8.24 10.34
C GLY A 28 17.00 9.31 10.59
N THR A 29 15.76 8.92 10.92
CA THR A 29 14.64 9.84 11.15
C THR A 29 14.61 10.30 12.61
N LYS A 30 14.63 11.62 12.82
CA LYS A 30 14.59 12.27 14.15
C LYS A 30 13.38 13.20 14.32
N ALA A 31 12.56 13.31 13.27
CA ALA A 31 11.33 14.09 13.32
C ALA A 31 10.34 13.40 14.26
N ARG A 32 9.70 14.18 15.14
CA ARG A 32 8.67 13.66 16.04
C ARG A 32 7.42 13.25 15.28
N GLY A 33 6.76 12.22 15.76
CA GLY A 33 5.59 11.60 15.15
C GLY A 33 5.85 10.15 14.79
N SER A 34 4.79 9.50 14.32
CA SER A 34 4.81 8.13 13.88
C SER A 34 4.23 7.98 12.47
N SER A 35 4.53 6.87 11.81
CA SER A 35 3.95 6.54 10.52
C SER A 35 3.93 5.04 10.27
N THR A 36 2.94 4.60 9.49
CA THR A 36 3.04 3.34 8.75
C THR A 36 4.05 3.46 7.61
N ALA A 37 4.48 2.33 7.04
CA ALA A 37 5.42 2.34 5.92
C ALA A 37 5.23 1.13 5.01
N CYS A 38 5.06 1.39 3.71
CA CYS A 38 5.05 0.38 2.66
C CYS A 38 6.14 0.71 1.64
N ILE A 39 7.10 -0.19 1.43
CA ILE A 39 8.16 -0.01 0.44
C ILE A 39 8.15 -1.22 -0.48
N ILE A 40 8.04 -0.98 -1.79
CA ILE A 40 8.01 -2.01 -2.82
C ILE A 40 9.17 -1.79 -3.77
N THR A 41 9.91 -2.86 -4.04
CA THR A 41 10.94 -2.92 -5.08
C THR A 41 10.54 -3.96 -6.12
N LEU A 42 10.72 -3.63 -7.39
CA LEU A 42 10.56 -4.58 -8.49
C LEU A 42 11.95 -4.99 -8.98
N LYS A 43 12.27 -6.28 -8.87
CA LYS A 43 13.53 -6.89 -9.32
C LYS A 43 13.23 -7.90 -10.44
N GLU A 44 14.27 -8.40 -11.09
CA GLU A 44 14.14 -9.48 -12.09
C GLU A 44 13.40 -10.70 -11.55
N GLN A 45 13.59 -11.02 -10.25
CA GLN A 45 12.96 -12.17 -9.59
C GLN A 45 11.50 -11.92 -9.19
N GLY A 46 11.01 -10.68 -9.35
CA GLY A 46 9.65 -10.27 -9.02
C GLY A 46 9.58 -9.11 -8.02
N LEU A 47 8.43 -8.99 -7.37
CA LEU A 47 8.16 -8.01 -6.32
C LEU A 47 8.83 -8.44 -5.02
N HIS A 48 9.58 -7.52 -4.40
CA HIS A 48 10.05 -7.62 -3.03
C HIS A 48 9.58 -6.38 -2.26
N ALA A 49 8.76 -6.58 -1.24
CA ALA A 49 8.17 -5.51 -0.46
C ALA A 49 8.32 -5.71 1.05
N VAL A 50 8.27 -4.60 1.79
CA VAL A 50 8.13 -4.58 3.24
C VAL A 50 6.94 -3.68 3.60
N ASN A 51 6.11 -4.12 4.53
CA ASN A 51 4.96 -3.36 5.02
C ASN A 51 4.91 -3.37 6.55
N LEU A 52 4.76 -2.19 7.16
CA LEU A 52 4.54 -2.02 8.59
C LEU A 52 3.32 -1.10 8.77
N GLY A 53 2.30 -1.63 9.45
CA GLY A 53 1.02 -0.97 9.65
C GLY A 53 -0.04 -1.36 8.62
N ASP A 54 -0.98 -0.45 8.38
CA ASP A 54 -2.19 -0.65 7.56
C ASP A 54 -2.25 0.20 6.28
N SER A 55 -1.14 0.86 5.94
CA SER A 55 -0.80 1.00 4.52
C SER A 55 -0.62 -0.38 3.91
N GLY A 56 -0.59 -0.47 2.58
CA GLY A 56 -0.37 -1.75 1.93
C GLY A 56 -0.40 -1.70 0.43
N PHE A 57 -0.51 -2.89 -0.17
CA PHE A 57 -0.57 -3.06 -1.60
C PHE A 57 -1.37 -4.29 -2.01
N ILE A 58 -1.86 -4.26 -3.25
CA ILE A 58 -2.44 -5.40 -3.94
C ILE A 58 -1.77 -5.59 -5.31
N VAL A 59 -1.81 -6.82 -5.81
CA VAL A 59 -1.42 -7.16 -7.19
C VAL A 59 -2.66 -7.68 -7.91
N VAL A 60 -2.99 -7.05 -9.04
CA VAL A 60 -4.07 -7.45 -9.93
C VAL A 60 -3.48 -8.12 -11.17
N ARG A 61 -3.95 -9.33 -11.46
CA ARG A 61 -3.60 -10.13 -12.66
C ARG A 61 -4.87 -10.67 -13.27
N ASP A 62 -5.04 -10.50 -14.58
CA ASP A 62 -6.20 -11.02 -15.34
C ASP A 62 -7.56 -10.66 -14.70
N GLY A 63 -7.68 -9.42 -14.22
CA GLY A 63 -8.90 -8.91 -13.59
C GLY A 63 -9.23 -9.53 -12.24
N ARG A 64 -8.22 -10.06 -11.52
CA ARG A 64 -8.35 -10.60 -10.16
C ARG A 64 -7.23 -10.10 -9.26
N THR A 65 -7.55 -9.87 -7.99
CA THR A 65 -6.53 -9.68 -6.95
C THR A 65 -5.85 -11.02 -6.67
N VAL A 66 -4.56 -11.12 -6.98
CA VAL A 66 -3.74 -12.34 -6.78
C VAL A 66 -2.85 -12.25 -5.54
N LEU A 67 -2.61 -11.04 -5.04
CA LEU A 67 -1.91 -10.79 -3.78
C LEU A 67 -2.51 -9.56 -3.12
N LYS A 68 -2.59 -9.59 -1.79
CA LYS A 68 -2.90 -8.44 -0.93
C LYS A 68 -2.04 -8.52 0.33
N SER A 69 -1.38 -7.43 0.69
CA SER A 69 -0.74 -7.33 2.00
C SER A 69 -1.82 -7.23 3.08
N PRO A 70 -1.78 -8.05 4.14
CA PRO A 70 -2.65 -7.86 5.29
C PRO A 70 -2.35 -6.53 6.00
N SER A 71 -3.36 -5.95 6.64
CA SER A 71 -3.18 -4.82 7.54
C SER A 71 -2.56 -5.31 8.85
N GLN A 72 -1.45 -4.70 9.29
CA GLN A 72 -0.88 -4.96 10.62
C GLN A 72 -1.45 -3.99 11.65
N GLN A 73 -2.16 -4.53 12.65
CA GLN A 73 -2.73 -3.75 13.75
C GLN A 73 -2.57 -4.51 15.07
N HIS A 74 -2.36 -3.78 16.17
CA HIS A 74 -2.34 -4.33 17.54
C HIS A 74 -3.75 -4.59 18.05
N ASP A 75 -4.70 -3.74 17.65
CA ASP A 75 -6.15 -3.85 17.86
C ASP A 75 -6.87 -3.09 16.74
N PHE A 76 -8.19 -3.18 16.64
CA PHE A 76 -8.97 -2.51 15.59
C PHE A 76 -8.64 -1.01 15.52
N ASN A 77 -8.16 -0.57 14.35
CA ASN A 77 -7.78 0.82 14.08
C ASN A 77 -6.64 1.34 15.01
N PHE A 78 -5.83 0.44 15.56
CA PHE A 78 -4.61 0.74 16.30
C PHE A 78 -3.41 0.07 15.60
N THR A 79 -2.95 0.74 14.54
CA THR A 79 -1.94 0.24 13.59
C THR A 79 -0.54 0.12 14.18
N TYR A 80 0.23 -0.82 13.63
CA TYR A 80 1.67 -0.84 13.83
C TYR A 80 2.28 0.43 13.23
N GLN A 81 3.20 1.07 13.94
CA GLN A 81 3.74 2.35 13.49
C GLN A 81 5.19 2.56 13.93
N LEU A 82 5.98 3.18 13.06
CA LEU A 82 7.36 3.54 13.35
C LEU A 82 7.40 4.92 14.00
N GLU A 83 8.03 5.05 15.16
CA GLU A 83 8.19 6.33 15.86
C GLU A 83 9.66 6.60 16.24
N SER A 84 10.12 7.85 16.07
CA SER A 84 11.41 8.25 16.61
C SER A 84 11.31 8.43 18.14
N GLY A 85 12.13 7.72 18.92
CA GLY A 85 12.18 7.90 20.38
C GLY A 85 12.01 6.61 21.20
N GLY A 86 11.75 5.48 20.54
CA GLY A 86 11.79 4.15 21.17
C GLY A 86 10.52 3.74 21.92
N GLY A 87 9.41 4.46 21.73
CA GLY A 87 8.12 4.16 22.37
C GLY A 87 7.14 3.35 21.51
N SER A 88 7.54 2.91 20.31
CA SER A 88 6.66 2.29 19.31
C SER A 88 7.32 1.11 18.60
N ASP A 89 6.72 0.64 17.50
CA ASP A 89 7.18 -0.54 16.77
C ASP A 89 8.53 -0.33 16.10
N LEU A 90 9.25 -1.45 15.90
CA LEU A 90 10.54 -1.48 15.23
C LEU A 90 10.38 -1.96 13.78
N PRO A 91 11.28 -1.57 12.86
CA PRO A 91 11.26 -2.06 11.48
C PRO A 91 11.30 -3.59 11.38
N SER A 92 11.90 -4.27 12.36
CA SER A 92 11.93 -5.74 12.45
C SER A 92 10.56 -6.40 12.62
N SER A 93 9.52 -5.64 12.97
CA SER A 93 8.14 -6.12 13.07
C SER A 93 7.40 -6.11 11.73
N ALA A 94 7.98 -5.53 10.69
CA ALA A 94 7.35 -5.39 9.40
C ALA A 94 7.22 -6.74 8.67
N ASP A 95 6.12 -6.91 7.95
CA ASP A 95 5.92 -8.07 7.08
C ASP A 95 6.75 -7.92 5.79
N VAL A 96 7.45 -8.99 5.41
CA VAL A 96 8.28 -9.04 4.20
C VAL A 96 7.64 -9.96 3.17
N PHE A 97 7.53 -9.48 1.93
CA PHE A 97 6.85 -10.18 0.85
C PHE A 97 7.79 -10.39 -0.33
N HIS A 98 7.81 -11.62 -0.84
CA HIS A 98 8.41 -11.97 -2.13
C HIS A 98 7.33 -12.58 -3.00
N TYR A 99 7.09 -11.99 -4.18
CA TYR A 99 6.04 -12.47 -5.09
C TYR A 99 6.44 -12.35 -6.55
N SER A 100 6.30 -13.42 -7.30
CA SER A 100 6.59 -13.43 -8.74
C SER A 100 5.50 -12.68 -9.51
N VAL A 101 5.88 -11.57 -10.13
CA VAL A 101 5.01 -10.80 -11.03
C VAL A 101 5.25 -11.18 -12.49
N ALA A 102 4.28 -10.91 -13.34
CA ALA A 102 4.35 -11.13 -14.78
C ALA A 102 4.01 -9.85 -15.55
N PRO A 103 4.48 -9.68 -16.79
CA PRO A 103 4.01 -8.62 -17.67
C PRO A 103 2.48 -8.61 -17.75
N GLY A 104 1.87 -7.44 -17.59
CA GLY A 104 0.42 -7.26 -17.51
C GLY A 104 -0.13 -7.17 -16.08
N ASP A 105 0.66 -7.53 -15.06
CA ASP A 105 0.28 -7.30 -13.67
C ASP A 105 0.19 -5.80 -13.37
N VAL A 106 -0.73 -5.45 -12.48
CA VAL A 106 -0.88 -4.10 -11.95
C VAL A 106 -0.69 -4.12 -10.45
N ILE A 107 0.30 -3.38 -9.96
CA ILE A 107 0.54 -3.21 -8.53
C ILE A 107 -0.13 -1.91 -8.11
N ILE A 108 -0.95 -1.97 -7.05
CA ILE A 108 -1.60 -0.82 -6.45
C ILE A 108 -1.15 -0.76 -5.00
N ALA A 109 -0.43 0.29 -4.62
CA ALA A 109 -0.10 0.59 -3.24
C ALA A 109 -0.89 1.80 -2.74
N GLY A 110 -1.20 1.85 -1.46
CA GLY A 110 -1.94 2.96 -0.88
C GLY A 110 -1.91 2.98 0.63
N THR A 111 -2.46 4.07 1.19
CA THR A 111 -2.72 4.21 2.62
C THR A 111 -4.03 3.51 3.01
N ASP A 112 -4.28 3.39 4.30
CA ASP A 112 -5.56 2.92 4.86
C ASP A 112 -6.74 3.74 4.32
N GLY A 113 -6.59 5.05 4.09
CA GLY A 113 -7.63 5.87 3.43
C GLY A 113 -8.14 5.30 2.09
N LEU A 114 -7.33 4.54 1.35
CA LEU A 114 -7.80 3.73 0.20
C LEU A 114 -8.52 2.46 0.67
N PHE A 115 -7.83 1.61 1.43
CA PHE A 115 -8.28 0.25 1.73
C PHE A 115 -9.45 0.17 2.71
N ASP A 116 -9.66 1.20 3.52
CA ASP A 116 -10.79 1.37 4.41
C ASP A 116 -12.09 1.67 3.65
N ASN A 117 -11.97 2.20 2.44
CA ASN A 117 -13.10 2.74 1.68
C ASN A 117 -13.45 1.96 0.41
N LEU A 118 -12.50 1.23 -0.19
CA LEU A 118 -12.74 0.41 -1.37
C LEU A 118 -12.47 -1.08 -1.10
N TYR A 119 -13.40 -1.92 -1.56
CA TYR A 119 -13.15 -3.35 -1.64
C TYR A 119 -12.21 -3.69 -2.81
N ASP A 120 -11.49 -4.80 -2.70
CA ASP A 120 -10.51 -5.22 -3.70
C ASP A 120 -11.13 -5.39 -5.11
N ASN A 121 -12.39 -5.81 -5.19
CA ASN A 121 -13.11 -5.94 -6.46
C ASN A 121 -13.44 -4.60 -7.11
N GLU A 122 -13.63 -3.53 -6.34
CA GLU A 122 -13.83 -2.17 -6.86
C GLU A 122 -12.53 -1.60 -7.42
N ILE A 123 -11.42 -1.78 -6.69
CA ILE A 123 -10.09 -1.39 -7.19
C ILE A 123 -9.79 -2.16 -8.49
N THR A 124 -10.03 -3.47 -8.48
CA THR A 124 -9.86 -4.33 -9.67
C THR A 124 -10.73 -3.89 -10.84
N ALA A 125 -11.99 -3.51 -10.61
CA ALA A 125 -12.87 -3.02 -11.67
C ALA A 125 -12.32 -1.75 -12.34
N VAL A 126 -11.81 -0.80 -11.55
CA VAL A 126 -11.16 0.42 -12.08
C VAL A 126 -9.92 0.06 -12.89
N VAL A 127 -9.10 -0.87 -12.41
CA VAL A 127 -7.90 -1.35 -13.12
C VAL A 127 -8.26 -2.01 -14.45
N VAL A 128 -9.26 -2.89 -14.48
CA VAL A 128 -9.73 -3.55 -15.72
C VAL A 128 -10.24 -2.53 -16.73
N GLU A 129 -11.03 -1.55 -16.29
CA GLU A 129 -11.51 -0.48 -17.16
C GLU A 129 -10.35 0.37 -17.70
N ALA A 130 -9.38 0.70 -16.85
CA ALA A 130 -8.20 1.45 -17.23
C ALA A 130 -7.37 0.72 -18.29
N LEU A 131 -7.08 -0.57 -18.09
CA LEU A 131 -6.37 -1.40 -19.06
C LEU A 131 -7.10 -1.48 -20.40
N ARG A 132 -8.43 -1.71 -20.37
CA ARG A 132 -9.26 -1.76 -21.59
C ARG A 132 -9.26 -0.42 -22.35
N SER A 133 -9.17 0.68 -21.62
CA SER A 133 -9.21 2.04 -22.19
C SER A 133 -7.82 2.60 -22.51
N GLY A 134 -6.74 1.85 -22.27
CA GLY A 134 -5.36 2.30 -22.44
C GLY A 134 -4.96 3.45 -21.50
N LEU A 135 -5.60 3.55 -20.33
CA LEU A 135 -5.33 4.62 -19.37
C LEU A 135 -3.99 4.38 -18.67
N GLY A 136 -3.13 5.40 -18.64
CA GLY A 136 -1.83 5.33 -17.97
C GLY A 136 -1.94 5.26 -16.45
N ALA A 137 -0.86 4.82 -15.78
CA ALA A 137 -0.82 4.56 -14.35
C ALA A 137 -1.28 5.75 -13.49
N GLN A 138 -0.88 6.98 -13.85
CA GLN A 138 -1.31 8.19 -13.14
C GLN A 138 -2.83 8.40 -13.20
N GLY A 139 -3.44 8.23 -14.38
CA GLY A 139 -4.88 8.38 -14.54
C GLY A 139 -5.65 7.30 -13.78
N THR A 140 -5.11 6.09 -13.75
CA THR A 140 -5.67 4.97 -12.97
C THR A 140 -5.59 5.24 -11.47
N ALA A 141 -4.44 5.72 -10.97
CA ALA A 141 -4.29 6.12 -9.57
C ALA A 141 -5.28 7.22 -9.19
N GLN A 142 -5.47 8.23 -10.06
CA GLN A 142 -6.45 9.30 -9.85
C GLN A 142 -7.89 8.78 -9.80
N LYS A 143 -8.27 7.86 -10.70
CA LYS A 143 -9.60 7.25 -10.69
C LYS A 143 -9.84 6.45 -9.40
N ILE A 144 -8.86 5.65 -8.96
CA ILE A 144 -8.95 4.89 -7.71
C ILE A 144 -9.07 5.83 -6.52
N ALA A 145 -8.23 6.87 -6.44
CA ALA A 145 -8.26 7.84 -5.34
C ALA A 145 -9.58 8.62 -5.29
N ALA A 146 -10.09 9.05 -6.45
CA ALA A 146 -11.37 9.75 -6.55
C ALA A 146 -12.54 8.86 -6.11
N LEU A 147 -12.55 7.60 -6.53
CA LEU A 147 -13.56 6.63 -6.10
C LEU A 147 -13.46 6.37 -4.59
N ALA A 148 -12.25 6.20 -4.04
CA ALA A 148 -12.03 6.02 -2.61
C ALA A 148 -12.55 7.23 -1.82
N ARG A 149 -12.30 8.45 -2.31
CA ARG A 149 -12.81 9.68 -1.70
C ARG A 149 -14.33 9.75 -1.72
N GLU A 150 -14.96 9.42 -2.85
CA GLU A 150 -16.42 9.36 -2.98
C GLU A 150 -17.01 8.36 -1.95
N ARG A 151 -16.38 7.18 -1.80
CA ARG A 151 -16.83 6.17 -0.83
C ARG A 151 -16.58 6.59 0.63
N ALA A 152 -15.51 7.32 0.90
CA ALA A 152 -15.21 7.87 2.21
C ALA A 152 -16.26 8.89 2.69
N GLU A 153 -16.90 9.62 1.76
CA GLU A 153 -17.92 10.63 2.07
C GLU A 153 -19.33 10.03 2.21
N ASP A 154 -19.56 8.82 1.71
CA ASP A 154 -20.86 8.13 1.78
C ASP A 154 -21.11 7.54 3.18
N LYS A 155 -21.96 8.22 3.96
CA LYS A 155 -22.32 7.85 5.34
C LYS A 155 -23.26 6.64 5.45
N HIS A 156 -23.79 6.14 4.34
CA HIS A 156 -24.79 5.08 4.33
C HIS A 156 -24.27 3.75 3.78
N ARG A 157 -23.06 3.77 3.23
CA ARG A 157 -22.42 2.59 2.67
C ARG A 157 -21.82 1.69 3.76
N GLN A 158 -21.86 0.38 3.51
CA GLN A 158 -21.03 -0.58 4.23
C GLN A 158 -19.61 -0.60 3.62
N SER A 159 -18.72 0.26 4.11
CA SER A 159 -17.30 0.28 3.72
C SER A 159 -16.53 -0.92 4.31
N PRO A 160 -15.35 -1.28 3.76
CA PRO A 160 -14.44 -2.23 4.40
C PRO A 160 -14.18 -1.89 5.87
N PHE A 161 -13.92 -0.62 6.18
CA PHE A 161 -13.72 -0.17 7.56
C PHE A 161 -14.96 -0.37 8.42
N ALA A 162 -16.15 -0.03 7.92
CA ALA A 162 -17.40 -0.23 8.66
C ALA A 162 -17.67 -1.71 8.94
N ALA A 163 -17.38 -2.60 7.98
CA ALA A 163 -17.47 -4.03 8.19
C ALA A 163 -16.49 -4.51 9.26
N ALA A 164 -15.21 -4.13 9.17
CA ALA A 164 -14.20 -4.50 10.16
C ALA A 164 -14.51 -3.95 11.57
N ALA A 165 -15.02 -2.71 11.66
CA ALA A 165 -15.45 -2.11 12.91
C ALA A 165 -16.56 -2.92 13.59
N GLN A 166 -17.55 -3.36 12.81
CA GLN A 166 -18.66 -4.17 13.32
C GLN A 166 -18.20 -5.56 13.75
N GLU A 167 -17.28 -6.18 13.02
CA GLU A 167 -16.65 -7.45 13.40
C GLU A 167 -15.87 -7.32 14.72
N ALA A 168 -15.21 -6.18 14.93
CA ALA A 168 -14.54 -5.84 16.18
C ALA A 168 -15.50 -5.40 17.31
N GLY A 169 -16.81 -5.38 17.07
CA GLY A 169 -17.84 -5.06 18.08
C GLY A 169 -18.20 -3.58 18.20
N TYR A 170 -17.71 -2.73 17.30
CA TYR A 170 -18.03 -1.30 17.26
C TYR A 170 -19.24 -1.02 16.36
N ARG A 171 -20.09 -0.08 16.79
CA ARG A 171 -21.20 0.41 15.98
C ARG A 171 -20.73 1.53 15.05
N TYR A 172 -20.32 1.17 13.84
CA TYR A 172 -19.90 2.11 12.79
C TYR A 172 -20.61 1.84 11.46
N TYR A 173 -20.90 2.89 10.69
CA TYR A 173 -21.53 2.84 9.36
C TYR A 173 -20.96 3.95 8.46
N GLY A 174 -20.96 3.73 7.15
CA GLY A 174 -20.45 4.70 6.17
C GLY A 174 -18.98 4.49 5.83
N GLY A 175 -18.45 5.37 4.98
CA GLY A 175 -17.03 5.51 4.71
C GLY A 175 -16.26 6.18 5.86
N LYS A 176 -14.94 5.98 5.86
CA LYS A 176 -14.00 6.60 6.80
C LYS A 176 -13.25 7.71 6.08
N LEU A 177 -13.50 8.96 6.48
CA LEU A 177 -12.81 10.12 5.90
C LEU A 177 -11.36 10.16 6.38
N ASP A 178 -10.41 10.04 5.44
CA ASP A 178 -8.97 10.00 5.75
C ASP A 178 -8.13 10.56 4.60
N ASP A 179 -6.83 10.69 4.82
CA ASP A 179 -5.85 11.01 3.79
C ASP A 179 -5.67 9.82 2.82
N ILE A 180 -5.88 10.07 1.53
CA ILE A 180 -5.86 9.03 0.49
C ILE A 180 -4.62 9.20 -0.38
N THR A 181 -3.72 8.23 -0.32
CA THR A 181 -2.60 8.10 -1.25
C THR A 181 -2.76 6.82 -2.07
N VAL A 182 -2.56 6.92 -3.38
CA VAL A 182 -2.59 5.78 -4.31
C VAL A 182 -1.40 5.85 -5.25
N VAL A 183 -0.67 4.75 -5.36
CA VAL A 183 0.40 4.54 -6.33
C VAL A 183 0.03 3.34 -7.20
N VAL A 184 0.11 3.51 -8.52
CA VAL A 184 -0.14 2.44 -9.48
C VAL A 184 1.12 2.20 -10.29
N SER A 185 1.49 0.93 -10.47
CA SER A 185 2.58 0.50 -11.33
C SER A 185 2.09 -0.60 -12.27
N TYR A 186 2.36 -0.43 -13.57
CA TYR A 186 2.11 -1.46 -14.59
C TYR A 186 3.38 -2.24 -14.83
N VAL A 187 3.33 -3.55 -14.59
CA VAL A 187 4.44 -4.44 -14.85
C VAL A 187 4.51 -4.70 -16.35
N THR A 188 5.63 -4.34 -16.97
CA THR A 188 5.90 -4.58 -18.39
C THR A 188 7.04 -5.58 -18.52
N SER A 189 7.16 -6.21 -19.69
CA SER A 189 8.39 -6.91 -20.05
C SER A 189 9.57 -5.95 -19.97
N ALA A 190 10.75 -6.45 -19.59
CA ALA A 190 11.97 -5.67 -19.72
C ALA A 190 12.14 -5.27 -21.19
N SER A 191 12.36 -3.98 -21.44
CA SER A 191 12.79 -3.54 -22.77
C SER A 191 14.11 -4.22 -23.09
N ALA A 192 14.22 -4.86 -24.26
CA ALA A 192 15.51 -5.30 -24.76
C ALA A 192 16.41 -4.07 -24.87
N VAL A 193 17.50 -4.07 -24.10
CA VAL A 193 18.52 -3.01 -24.09
C VAL A 193 19.42 -3.15 -25.31
#